data_AF-A0A352VSW1-F1
#
_entry.id   AF-A0A352VSW1-F1
#
_cell.length_a   1.000
_cell.length_b   1.000
_cell.length_c   1.000
_cell.angle_alpha   90.00
_cell.angle_beta   90.00
_cell.angle_gamma   90.00
#
_symmetry.space_group_name_H-M   'P 1'
#
loop_
_entity.id
_entity.type
_entity.pdbx_description
1 polymer ?
#
loop_
_entity_poly.entity_id
_entity_poly.type
_entity_poly.pdbx_seq_one_letter_code
_entity_poly.pdbx_strand_id
1 'polypeptide(L)'
;GSEVVGNFFQVSNQTTLGKTEEDLVDHLDKVARQVIQYEVQARQVLLRDARGVTEDKIWRAYGLLRYARSLSFEELMNLLSGVRLGLSLKLLPGLRVYTLNKMLIFTQPAHLEQAAGRELPSSESDTHRAAYVRRVLASEGDVTSDGASATDELPNESPDGR
;
A
#
# COMPACT_ATOMS: atom_id res chain seq x y z
N GLY A 1 23.05 5.78 7.20
CA GLY A 1 22.03 6.80 6.85
C GLY A 1 20.78 6.07 6.41
N SER A 2 19.59 6.57 6.74
CA SER A 2 18.35 5.95 6.28
C SER A 2 18.11 6.39 4.83
N GLU A 3 18.40 5.51 3.88
CA GLU A 3 17.98 5.72 2.50
C GLU A 3 16.45 5.62 2.46
N VAL A 4 15.79 6.67 1.96
CA VAL A 4 14.33 6.71 1.87
C VAL A 4 13.94 5.98 0.60
N VAL A 5 13.54 4.73 0.74
CA VAL A 5 13.08 3.90 -0.38
C VAL A 5 11.56 3.97 -0.47
N GLY A 6 11.00 4.30 -1.63
CA GLY A 6 9.55 4.25 -1.85
C GLY A 6 8.72 5.29 -1.09
N ASN A 7 9.30 6.44 -0.73
CA ASN A 7 8.67 7.43 0.15
C ASN A 7 8.14 6.81 1.46
N PHE A 8 8.79 5.76 1.95
CA PHE A 8 8.47 5.12 3.21
C PHE A 8 9.35 5.73 4.30
N PHE A 9 8.72 6.20 5.38
CA PHE A 9 9.40 6.88 6.47
C PHE A 9 9.07 6.20 7.79
N GLN A 10 10.09 5.98 8.61
CA GLN A 10 9.93 5.57 9.99
C GLN A 10 10.11 6.80 10.89
N VAL A 11 9.08 7.14 11.68
CA VAL A 11 9.15 8.19 12.69
C VAL A 11 9.33 7.52 14.05
N SER A 12 10.39 7.88 14.77
CA SER A 12 10.72 7.35 16.09
C SER A 12 11.08 8.48 17.05
N ASN A 13 10.90 8.28 18.36
CA ASN A 13 11.40 9.23 19.35
C ASN A 13 12.93 9.15 19.43
N GLN A 14 13.60 10.31 19.47
CA GLN A 14 15.06 10.37 19.65
C GLN A 14 15.48 10.70 21.09
N THR A 15 14.55 11.16 21.94
CA THR A 15 14.84 11.56 23.33
C THR A 15 14.24 10.55 24.30
N THR A 16 15.08 10.01 25.19
CA THR A 16 14.71 8.97 26.16
C THR A 16 14.90 9.39 27.62
N LEU A 17 15.59 10.50 27.90
CA LEU A 17 15.85 11.01 29.25
C LEU A 17 15.05 12.28 29.54
N GLY A 18 14.43 12.34 30.73
CA GLY A 18 13.74 13.54 31.25
C GLY A 18 12.30 13.74 30.78
N LYS A 19 11.69 12.76 30.11
CA LYS A 19 10.27 12.75 29.71
C LYS A 19 9.62 11.44 30.14
N THR A 20 8.34 11.49 30.51
CA THR A 20 7.58 10.27 30.77
C THR A 20 7.25 9.56 29.46
N GLU A 21 6.91 8.27 29.52
CA GLU A 21 6.45 7.53 28.33
C GLU A 21 5.19 8.16 27.72
N GLU A 22 4.29 8.68 28.55
CA GLU A 22 3.08 9.39 28.13
C GLU A 22 3.43 10.66 27.34
N ASP A 23 4.35 11.49 27.85
CA ASP A 23 4.83 12.68 27.14
C ASP A 23 5.47 12.34 25.79
N LEU A 24 6.18 11.20 25.71
CA LEU A 24 6.83 10.75 24.48
C LEU A 24 5.81 10.28 23.45
N VAL A 25 4.79 9.53 23.87
CA VAL A 25 3.70 9.07 23.00
C VAL A 25 2.88 10.26 22.51
N ASP A 26 2.52 11.19 23.39
CA ASP A 26 1.78 12.40 23.05
C ASP A 26 2.55 13.27 22.05
N HIS A 27 3.86 13.41 22.25
CA HIS A 27 4.70 14.16 21.33
C HIS A 27 4.76 13.50 19.95
N LEU A 28 4.96 12.18 19.91
CA LEU A 28 5.01 11.42 18.67
C LEU A 28 3.68 11.47 17.91
N ASP A 29 2.55 11.33 18.61
CA ASP A 29 1.21 11.45 18.03
C ASP A 29 0.97 12.84 17.42
N LYS A 30 1.35 13.92 18.13
CA LYS A 30 1.25 15.30 17.60
C LYS A 30 2.06 15.47 16.32
N VAL A 31 3.31 15.00 16.30
CA VAL A 31 4.17 15.07 15.11
C VAL A 31 3.58 14.24 13.96
N ALA A 32 3.14 13.01 14.23
CA ALA A 32 2.54 12.14 13.23
C ALA A 32 1.29 12.77 12.60
N ARG A 33 0.40 13.36 13.41
CA ARG A 33 -0.79 14.07 12.92
C ARG A 33 -0.43 15.25 12.04
N GLN A 34 0.59 16.02 12.40
CA GLN A 34 1.03 17.16 11.59
C GLN A 34 1.59 16.70 10.24
N VAL A 35 2.39 15.62 10.22
CA VAL A 35 2.89 15.02 8.97
C VAL A 35 1.73 14.55 8.09
N ILE A 36 0.72 13.89 8.67
CA ILE A 36 -0.48 13.46 7.95
C ILE A 36 -1.20 14.66 7.32
N GLN A 37 -1.35 15.77 8.06
CA GLN A 37 -1.99 16.97 7.53
C GLN A 37 -1.24 17.56 6.33
N TYR A 38 0.09 17.68 6.42
CA TYR A 38 0.90 18.17 5.30
C TYR A 38 0.83 17.24 4.09
N GLU A 39 0.82 15.93 4.31
CA GLU A 39 0.71 14.94 3.24
C GLU A 39 -0.64 15.03 2.51
N VAL A 40 -1.74 15.15 3.26
CA VAL A 40 -3.09 15.33 2.69
C VAL A 40 -3.16 16.62 1.89
N GLN A 41 -2.57 17.72 2.37
CA GLN A 41 -2.51 18.98 1.63
C GLN A 41 -1.70 18.85 0.34
N ALA A 42 -0.54 18.18 0.40
CA ALA A 42 0.31 17.94 -0.77
C ALA A 42 -0.42 17.13 -1.85
N ARG A 43 -1.23 16.13 -1.46
CA ARG A 43 -2.10 15.39 -2.39
C ARG A 43 -3.08 16.30 -3.12
N GLN A 44 -3.69 17.26 -2.44
CA GLN A 44 -4.62 18.21 -3.07
C GLN A 44 -3.90 19.11 -4.07
N VAL A 45 -2.69 19.58 -3.72
CA VAL A 45 -1.84 20.37 -4.63
C VAL A 45 -1.51 19.57 -5.90
N LEU A 46 -1.12 18.29 -5.76
CA LEU A 46 -0.85 17.43 -6.91
C LEU A 46 -2.06 17.28 -7.83
N LEU A 47 -3.26 17.08 -7.27
CA LEU A 47 -4.49 16.95 -8.05
C LEU A 47 -4.92 18.26 -8.71
N ARG A 48 -4.59 19.42 -8.13
CA ARG A 48 -4.92 20.73 -8.70
C ARG A 48 -3.94 21.11 -9.81
N ASP A 49 -2.65 20.98 -9.56
CA ASP A 49 -1.60 21.59 -10.39
C ASP A 49 -1.00 20.62 -11.41
N ALA A 50 -1.06 19.30 -11.13
CA ALA A 50 -0.31 18.30 -11.89
C ALA A 50 -1.11 17.02 -12.20
N ARG A 51 -2.45 17.07 -12.17
CA ARG A 51 -3.32 15.88 -12.26
C ARG A 51 -2.91 14.89 -13.34
N GLY A 52 -2.80 15.34 -14.59
CA GLY A 52 -2.49 14.46 -15.73
C GLY A 52 -1.12 13.80 -15.62
N VAL A 53 -0.11 14.53 -15.14
CA VAL A 53 1.25 13.99 -14.93
C VAL A 53 1.26 12.99 -13.76
N THR A 54 0.54 13.29 -12.68
CA THR A 54 0.39 12.40 -11.54
C THR A 54 -0.31 11.11 -11.92
N GLU A 55 -1.41 11.20 -12.68
CA GLU A 55 -2.18 10.06 -13.16
C GLU A 55 -1.36 9.16 -14.10
N ASP A 56 -0.64 9.73 -15.08
CA ASP A 56 0.25 8.96 -15.96
C ASP A 56 1.32 8.20 -15.15
N LYS A 57 2.00 8.87 -14.21
CA LYS A 57 3.01 8.23 -13.35
C LYS A 57 2.44 7.07 -12.54
N ILE A 58 1.24 7.22 -12.00
CA ILE A 58 0.54 6.19 -11.22
C ILE A 58 0.21 4.99 -12.11
N TRP A 59 -0.36 5.22 -13.30
CA TRP A 59 -0.70 4.15 -14.23
C TRP A 59 0.53 3.42 -14.76
N ARG A 60 1.62 4.13 -15.03
CA ARG A 60 2.90 3.52 -15.42
C ARG A 60 3.47 2.66 -14.29
N ALA A 61 3.39 3.12 -13.04
CA ALA A 61 3.81 2.33 -11.89
C ALA A 61 2.98 1.05 -11.76
N TYR A 62 1.65 1.15 -11.89
CA TYR A 62 0.75 0.01 -11.85
C TYR A 62 1.02 -0.99 -13.00
N GLY A 63 1.20 -0.49 -14.22
CA GLY A 63 1.52 -1.32 -15.39
C GLY A 63 2.86 -2.05 -15.24
N LEU A 64 3.89 -1.39 -14.75
CA LEU A 64 5.19 -2.02 -14.47
C LEU A 64 5.03 -3.15 -13.46
N LEU A 65 4.34 -2.93 -12.34
CA LEU A 65 4.12 -4.00 -11.36
C LEU A 65 3.33 -5.18 -11.93
N ARG A 66 2.37 -4.91 -12.84
CA ARG A 66 1.55 -5.95 -13.46
C ARG A 66 2.31 -6.81 -14.49
N TYR A 67 3.37 -6.29 -15.10
CA TYR A 67 4.01 -6.95 -16.25
C TYR A 67 5.53 -7.14 -16.16
N ALA A 68 6.23 -6.46 -15.24
CA ALA A 68 7.68 -6.57 -15.08
C ALA A 68 8.11 -8.02 -14.90
N ARG A 69 9.25 -8.40 -15.49
CA ARG A 69 9.81 -9.77 -15.42
C ARG A 69 10.97 -9.92 -14.45
N SER A 70 11.63 -8.81 -14.17
CA SER A 70 12.61 -8.64 -13.10
C SER A 70 12.23 -7.35 -12.39
N LEU A 71 12.36 -7.33 -11.06
CA LEU A 71 11.99 -6.17 -10.27
C LEU A 71 12.87 -6.12 -9.03
N SER A 72 13.73 -5.12 -8.89
CA SER A 72 14.55 -4.94 -7.69
C SER A 72 13.68 -4.55 -6.48
N PHE A 73 14.20 -4.68 -5.26
CA PHE A 73 13.43 -4.30 -4.07
C PHE A 73 13.19 -2.78 -4.00
N GLU A 74 14.21 -1.99 -4.36
CA GLU A 74 14.11 -0.54 -4.44
C GLU A 74 13.07 -0.09 -5.49
N GLU A 75 13.11 -0.69 -6.67
CA GLU A 75 12.15 -0.40 -7.73
C GLU A 75 10.73 -0.76 -7.30
N LEU A 76 10.53 -1.95 -6.72
CA LEU A 76 9.25 -2.36 -6.17
C LEU A 76 8.70 -1.31 -5.18
N MET A 77 9.53 -0.86 -4.24
CA MET A 77 9.15 0.10 -3.21
C MET A 77 8.67 1.42 -3.83
N ASN A 78 9.41 1.95 -4.81
CA ASN A 78 9.05 3.16 -5.54
C ASN A 78 7.72 3.00 -6.30
N LEU A 79 7.53 1.87 -6.98
CA LEU A 79 6.31 1.60 -7.73
C LEU A 79 5.09 1.39 -6.81
N LEU A 80 5.24 0.62 -5.72
CA LEU A 80 4.18 0.41 -4.73
C LEU A 80 3.76 1.72 -4.07
N SER A 81 4.71 2.64 -3.83
CA SER A 81 4.43 3.99 -3.34
C SER A 81 3.49 4.75 -4.28
N GLY A 82 3.81 4.74 -5.58
CA GLY A 82 2.98 5.34 -6.62
C GLY A 82 1.58 4.73 -6.68
N VAL A 83 1.48 3.39 -6.64
CA VAL A 83 0.18 2.70 -6.63
C VAL A 83 -0.63 3.04 -5.37
N ARG A 84 0.00 3.08 -4.19
CA ARG A 84 -0.67 3.45 -2.93
C ARG A 84 -1.23 4.87 -2.99
N LEU A 85 -0.48 5.81 -3.57
CA LEU A 85 -0.97 7.16 -3.82
C LEU A 85 -2.17 7.12 -4.77
N GLY A 86 -2.08 6.37 -5.88
CA GLY A 86 -3.17 6.19 -6.83
C GLY A 86 -4.47 5.68 -6.22
N LEU A 87 -4.40 4.68 -5.34
CA LEU A 87 -5.58 4.19 -4.62
C LEU A 87 -6.14 5.25 -3.68
N SER A 88 -5.27 5.98 -2.98
CA SER A 88 -5.69 7.03 -2.04
C SER A 88 -6.37 8.20 -2.76
N LEU A 89 -5.98 8.48 -4.01
CA LEU A 89 -6.57 9.49 -4.88
C LEU A 89 -7.74 8.95 -5.72
N LYS A 90 -8.10 7.66 -5.58
CA LYS A 90 -9.13 6.97 -6.37
C LYS A 90 -8.87 7.01 -7.88
N LEU A 91 -7.61 6.94 -8.29
CA LEU A 91 -7.17 6.92 -9.70
C LEU A 91 -6.93 5.51 -10.26
N LEU A 92 -6.87 4.49 -9.39
CA LEU A 92 -6.68 3.09 -9.78
C LEU A 92 -7.88 2.23 -9.31
N PRO A 93 -8.17 1.11 -10.00
CA PRO A 93 -9.22 0.17 -9.60
C PRO A 93 -8.91 -0.49 -8.24
N GLY A 94 -9.95 -1.08 -7.63
CA GLY A 94 -10.12 -1.45 -6.21
C GLY A 94 -9.13 -2.44 -5.58
N LEU A 95 -7.83 -2.23 -5.74
CA LEU A 95 -6.81 -2.93 -4.99
C LEU A 95 -6.90 -2.51 -3.52
N ARG A 96 -6.90 -3.49 -2.61
CA ARG A 96 -6.94 -3.22 -1.17
C ARG A 96 -5.57 -2.77 -0.69
N VAL A 97 -5.53 -1.81 0.25
CA VAL A 97 -4.28 -1.39 0.92
C VAL A 97 -3.60 -2.58 1.59
N TYR A 98 -4.39 -3.52 2.12
CA TYR A 98 -3.90 -4.78 2.67
C TYR A 98 -3.08 -5.59 1.65
N THR A 99 -3.50 -5.63 0.39
CA THR A 99 -2.79 -6.34 -0.68
C THR A 99 -1.44 -5.70 -0.99
N LEU A 100 -1.35 -4.37 -0.97
CA LEU A 100 -0.07 -3.65 -1.07
C LEU A 100 0.87 -3.96 0.10
N ASN A 101 0.35 -3.94 1.34
CA ASN A 101 1.14 -4.25 2.52
C ASN A 101 1.64 -5.71 2.51
N LYS A 102 0.82 -6.65 2.04
CA LYS A 102 1.24 -8.04 1.82
C LYS A 102 2.38 -8.12 0.82
N MET A 103 2.26 -7.43 -0.31
CA MET A 103 3.35 -7.39 -1.29
C MET A 103 4.64 -6.91 -0.64
N LEU A 104 4.60 -5.77 0.07
CA LEU A 104 5.76 -5.21 0.77
C LEU A 104 6.49 -6.21 1.68
N ILE A 105 5.75 -7.05 2.41
CA ILE A 105 6.34 -8.05 3.32
C ILE A 105 6.90 -9.25 2.55
N PHE A 106 6.09 -9.87 1.71
CA PHE A 106 6.44 -11.15 1.07
C PHE A 106 7.43 -11.02 -0.10
N THR A 107 7.75 -9.80 -0.53
CA THR A 107 8.79 -9.53 -1.52
C THR A 107 10.17 -9.23 -0.92
N GLN A 108 10.28 -9.24 0.41
CA GLN A 108 11.57 -9.10 1.09
C GLN A 108 12.45 -10.33 0.85
N PRO A 109 13.78 -10.18 0.81
CA PRO A 109 14.71 -11.28 0.48
C PRO A 109 14.44 -12.57 1.26
N ALA A 110 14.40 -12.49 2.59
CA ALA A 110 14.20 -13.66 3.45
C ALA A 110 12.88 -14.40 3.18
N HIS A 111 11.80 -13.67 2.85
CA HIS A 111 10.52 -14.30 2.51
C HIS A 111 10.55 -14.96 1.14
N LEU A 112 11.26 -14.39 0.16
CA LEU A 112 11.44 -14.98 -1.16
C LEU A 112 12.29 -16.26 -1.07
N GLU A 113 13.37 -16.23 -0.30
CA GLU A 113 14.22 -17.40 -0.05
C GLU A 113 13.48 -18.50 0.70
N GLN A 114 12.71 -18.14 1.73
CA GLN A 114 11.86 -19.09 2.44
C GLN A 114 10.82 -19.72 1.50
N ALA A 115 10.19 -18.93 0.63
CA ALA A 115 9.23 -19.44 -0.34
C ALA A 115 9.89 -20.33 -1.42
N ALA A 116 11.16 -20.07 -1.76
CA ALA A 116 11.94 -20.89 -2.69
C ALA A 116 12.58 -22.13 -2.02
N GLY A 117 12.64 -22.18 -0.69
CA GLY A 117 13.29 -23.23 0.08
C GLY A 117 14.82 -23.21 0.01
N ARG A 118 15.41 -22.11 -0.48
CA ARG A 118 16.86 -21.93 -0.62
C ARG A 118 17.23 -20.45 -0.76
N GLU A 119 18.51 -20.15 -0.58
CA GLU A 119 19.06 -18.83 -0.90
C GLU A 119 18.89 -18.51 -2.40
N LEU A 120 18.65 -17.23 -2.67
CA LEU A 120 18.41 -16.72 -4.02
C LEU A 120 19.43 -15.64 -4.36
N PRO A 121 20.27 -15.83 -5.41
CA PRO A 121 21.14 -14.75 -5.88
C PRO A 121 20.28 -13.56 -6.35
N SER A 122 20.85 -12.35 -6.31
CA SER A 122 20.13 -11.08 -6.54
C SER A 122 19.25 -11.08 -7.80
N SER A 123 19.77 -11.51 -8.94
CA SER A 123 19.03 -11.57 -10.22
C SER A 123 17.85 -12.55 -10.18
N GLU A 124 18.01 -13.67 -9.47
CA GLU A 124 16.94 -14.64 -9.30
C GLU A 124 15.88 -14.10 -8.34
N SER A 125 16.30 -13.49 -7.22
CA SER A 125 15.43 -12.80 -6.28
C SER A 125 14.55 -11.77 -6.97
N ASP A 126 15.09 -10.96 -7.88
CA ASP A 126 14.34 -9.96 -8.63
C ASP A 126 13.29 -10.59 -9.55
N THR A 127 13.61 -11.74 -10.15
CA THR A 127 12.68 -12.50 -11.00
C THR A 127 11.55 -13.14 -10.17
N HIS A 128 11.87 -13.74 -9.02
CA HIS A 128 10.90 -14.29 -8.07
C HIS A 128 9.99 -13.19 -7.52
N ARG A 129 10.56 -12.04 -7.17
CA ARG A 129 9.82 -10.85 -6.71
C ARG A 129 8.80 -10.41 -7.74
N ALA A 130 9.24 -10.22 -8.98
CA ALA A 130 8.36 -9.85 -10.07
C ALA A 130 7.24 -10.90 -10.28
N ALA A 131 7.58 -12.19 -10.25
CA ALA A 131 6.59 -13.27 -10.38
C ALA A 131 5.54 -13.26 -9.26
N TYR A 132 5.97 -13.06 -8.01
CA TYR A 132 5.08 -12.94 -6.86
C TYR A 132 4.12 -11.77 -7.02
N VAL A 133 4.62 -10.58 -7.34
CA VAL A 133 3.82 -9.35 -7.51
C VAL A 133 2.78 -9.51 -8.62
N ARG A 134 3.18 -10.01 -9.80
CA ARG A 134 2.25 -10.26 -10.91
C ARG A 134 1.13 -11.22 -10.51
N ARG A 135 1.46 -12.29 -9.79
CA ARG A 135 0.49 -13.27 -9.31
C ARG A 135 -0.53 -12.65 -8.36
N VAL A 136 -0.07 -11.86 -7.38
CA VAL A 136 -0.95 -11.18 -6.41
C VAL A 136 -1.88 -10.17 -7.11
N LEU A 137 -1.35 -9.37 -8.05
CA LEU A 137 -2.14 -8.41 -8.79
C LEU A 137 -3.12 -9.07 -9.77
N ALA A 138 -2.80 -10.26 -10.30
CA ALA A 138 -3.73 -11.01 -11.13
C ALA A 138 -4.90 -11.59 -10.32
N SER A 139 -4.66 -12.08 -9.09
CA SER A 139 -5.72 -12.64 -8.24
C SER A 139 -6.63 -11.59 -7.60
N GLU A 140 -6.09 -10.39 -7.33
CA GLU A 140 -6.82 -9.33 -6.61
C GLU A 140 -7.36 -8.23 -7.55
N GLY A 141 -6.99 -8.27 -8.83
CA GLY A 141 -7.41 -7.29 -9.85
C GLY A 141 -8.84 -7.47 -10.37
N ASP A 142 -9.55 -8.51 -9.92
CA ASP A 142 -10.88 -8.89 -10.39
C ASP A 142 -12.02 -8.54 -9.41
N VAL A 143 -11.76 -7.66 -8.44
CA VAL A 143 -12.85 -7.10 -7.60
C VAL A 143 -13.65 -6.11 -8.44
N THR A 144 -14.54 -6.66 -9.28
CA THR A 144 -15.67 -5.95 -9.85
C THR A 144 -16.57 -5.48 -8.70
N SER A 145 -17.19 -4.32 -8.87
CA SER A 145 -17.99 -3.59 -7.89
C SER A 145 -19.34 -4.24 -7.56
N ASP A 146 -19.44 -5.57 -7.52
CA ASP A 146 -20.68 -6.30 -7.20
C ASP A 146 -20.66 -6.80 -5.75
N GLY A 147 -20.77 -5.84 -4.82
CA GLY A 147 -20.96 -6.12 -3.39
C GLY A 147 -22.05 -5.27 -2.73
N ALA A 148 -22.78 -4.47 -3.50
CA ALA A 148 -23.86 -3.61 -3.01
C ALA A 148 -25.21 -4.01 -3.60
N SER A 149 -25.62 -5.27 -3.43
CA SER A 149 -27.03 -5.67 -3.52
C SER A 149 -27.27 -6.94 -2.69
N ALA A 150 -27.19 -6.79 -1.37
CA ALA A 150 -27.80 -7.74 -0.44
C ALA A 150 -28.54 -6.95 0.64
N THR A 151 -29.46 -6.08 0.22
CA THR A 151 -30.68 -5.84 0.98
C THR A 151 -31.64 -6.96 0.59
N ASP A 152 -31.68 -8.02 1.38
CA ASP A 152 -32.76 -9.00 1.32
C ASP A 152 -33.44 -9.02 2.69
N GLU A 153 -34.49 -8.22 2.74
CA GLU A 153 -35.74 -8.36 3.47
C GLU A 153 -35.74 -9.21 4.76
N LEU A 154 -35.88 -8.53 5.90
CA LEU A 154 -36.39 -9.12 7.13
C LEU A 154 -37.83 -9.61 6.90
N PRO A 155 -38.19 -10.85 7.27
CA PRO A 155 -39.57 -11.30 7.16
C PRO A 155 -40.45 -10.52 8.15
N ASN A 156 -41.46 -9.87 7.60
CA ASN A 156 -42.54 -9.20 8.31
C ASN A 156 -43.38 -10.25 9.07
N GLU A 157 -43.11 -10.48 10.35
CA GLU A 157 -44.06 -11.16 11.23
C GLU A 157 -45.18 -10.19 11.61
N SER A 158 -46.31 -10.28 10.89
CA SER A 158 -47.57 -9.73 11.36
C SER A 158 -48.12 -10.60 12.49
N PRO A 159 -48.57 -10.03 13.62
CA PRO A 159 -49.24 -10.78 14.65
C PRO A 159 -50.73 -10.84 14.31
N ASP A 160 -51.26 -12.04 14.06
CA ASP A 160 -52.72 -12.20 14.08
C ASP A 160 -53.18 -13.53 14.68
N GLY A 161 -53.76 -13.39 15.87
CA GLY A 161 -55.01 -14.01 16.30
C GLY A 161 -55.19 -15.52 16.18
N ARG A 162 -55.09 -16.21 17.32
CA ARG A 162 -56.17 -17.04 17.89
C ARG A 162 -55.90 -17.36 19.36
#